data_AF-A0A1S6ETR3-F1
#
_entry.id   AF-A0A1S6ETR3-F1
#
_cell.length_a   1.000
_cell.length_b   1.000
_cell.length_c   1.000
_cell.angle_alpha   90.00
_cell.angle_beta   90.00
_cell.angle_gamma   90.00
#
_symmetry.space_group_name_H-M   'P 1'
#
loop_
_entity.id
_entity.type
_entity.pdbx_description
1 polymer ?
#
loop_
_entity_poly.entity_id
_entity_poly.type
_entity_poly.pdbx_seq_one_letter_code
_entity_poly.pdbx_strand_id
1 'polypeptide(L)'
;MTVSDDYSKAGGVAEAPLDFVLDEDDAPELTNDMIARARLGHEVLPEYILAQSPRSPGRPRKPSPKVQTTLRLDAEVIDFYKAGGPGWQSRINAALRKHAGFTD
;
A
#
# COMPACT_ATOMS: atom_id res chain seq x y z
N MET A 1 -22.72 14.67 -17.01
CA MET A 1 -22.03 14.17 -15.81
C MET A 1 -20.55 14.28 -16.10
N THR A 2 -19.96 15.42 -15.76
CA THR A 2 -18.59 15.78 -16.10
C THR A 2 -17.67 15.12 -15.09
N VAL A 3 -16.79 14.23 -15.55
CA VAL A 3 -15.75 13.63 -14.71
C VAL A 3 -14.63 14.65 -14.54
N SER A 4 -14.21 14.78 -13.29
CA SER A 4 -13.41 15.87 -12.72
C SER A 4 -11.97 15.92 -13.21
N ASP A 5 -11.51 17.14 -13.41
CA ASP A 5 -10.24 17.61 -13.98
C ASP A 5 -9.17 17.77 -12.87
N ASP A 6 -8.70 16.67 -12.27
CA ASP A 6 -7.84 16.74 -11.07
C ASP A 6 -6.52 15.94 -11.16
N TYR A 7 -6.00 15.70 -12.37
CA TYR A 7 -4.65 15.17 -12.58
C TYR A 7 -3.70 16.25 -13.16
N SER A 8 -3.43 17.33 -12.42
CA SER A 8 -2.47 18.37 -12.87
C SER A 8 -1.47 18.85 -11.82
N LYS A 9 -1.25 18.12 -10.72
CA LYS A 9 -0.23 18.52 -9.72
C LYS A 9 0.57 17.35 -9.15
N ALA A 10 1.49 16.83 -9.95
CA ALA A 10 2.75 16.26 -9.45
C ALA A 10 3.80 16.46 -10.55
N GLY A 11 5.05 16.77 -10.16
CA GLY A 11 6.10 17.25 -11.04
C GLY A 11 6.23 16.48 -12.36
N GLY A 12 6.28 17.24 -13.46
CA GLY A 12 6.24 16.73 -14.82
C GLY A 12 7.35 15.72 -15.09
N VAL A 13 6.93 14.47 -15.28
CA VAL A 13 7.57 13.65 -16.31
C VAL A 13 7.21 14.31 -17.64
N ALA A 14 8.20 14.60 -18.48
CA ALA A 14 7.90 14.98 -19.86
C ALA A 14 7.00 13.87 -20.43
N GLU A 15 5.78 14.20 -20.87
CA GLU A 15 4.93 13.22 -21.53
C GLU A 15 5.71 12.69 -22.72
N ALA A 16 6.12 11.42 -22.64
CA ALA A 16 6.66 10.75 -23.80
C ALA A 16 5.63 10.94 -24.93
N PRO A 17 6.08 11.31 -26.14
CA PRO A 17 5.15 11.54 -27.22
C PRO A 17 4.30 10.27 -27.40
N LEU A 18 2.99 10.46 -27.55
CA LEU A 18 1.97 9.40 -27.50
C LEU A 18 2.22 8.27 -28.52
N ASP A 19 3.09 8.48 -29.51
CA ASP A 19 3.54 7.53 -30.51
C ASP A 19 4.50 6.45 -29.97
N PHE A 20 5.11 6.64 -28.80
CA PHE A 20 5.96 5.64 -28.15
C PHE A 20 5.20 4.68 -27.22
N VAL A 21 3.94 4.96 -26.92
CA VAL A 21 3.09 4.11 -26.10
C VAL A 21 2.39 3.12 -27.03
N LEU A 22 2.68 1.82 -26.86
CA LEU A 22 1.91 0.77 -27.54
C LEU A 22 0.46 0.86 -27.08
N ASP A 23 -0.49 0.63 -27.99
CA ASP A 23 -1.88 0.39 -27.61
C ASP A 23 -1.92 -0.80 -26.64
N GLU A 24 -2.83 -0.76 -25.68
CA GLU A 24 -2.99 -1.83 -24.69
C GLU A 24 -3.27 -3.17 -25.39
N ASP A 25 -3.98 -3.12 -26.52
CA ASP A 25 -4.27 -4.27 -27.39
C ASP A 25 -3.05 -4.77 -28.21
N ASP A 26 -2.02 -3.94 -28.39
CA ASP A 26 -0.77 -4.28 -29.11
C ASP A 26 0.38 -4.71 -28.17
N ALA A 27 0.18 -4.59 -26.84
CA ALA A 27 1.18 -4.97 -25.86
C ALA A 27 1.40 -6.50 -25.89
N PRO A 28 2.66 -6.99 -25.90
CA PRO A 28 2.92 -8.42 -25.88
C PRO A 28 2.45 -9.04 -24.57
N GLU A 29 1.82 -10.20 -24.67
CA GLU A 29 1.41 -10.98 -23.51
C GLU A 29 2.58 -11.28 -22.58
N LEU A 30 2.38 -11.08 -21.27
CA LEU A 30 3.40 -11.35 -20.27
C LEU A 30 3.51 -12.86 -20.03
N THR A 31 4.38 -13.53 -20.78
CA THR A 31 4.58 -14.98 -20.68
C THR A 31 5.42 -15.41 -19.47
N ASN A 32 5.32 -16.67 -19.07
CA ASN A 32 6.11 -17.24 -17.97
C ASN A 32 7.63 -17.24 -18.24
N ASP A 33 8.04 -17.44 -19.50
CA ASP A 33 9.47 -17.35 -19.87
C ASP A 33 10.00 -15.92 -19.70
N MET A 34 9.19 -14.93 -20.07
CA MET A 34 9.50 -13.52 -19.84
C MET A 34 9.66 -13.17 -18.35
N ILE A 35 8.83 -13.77 -17.49
CA ILE A 35 8.95 -13.63 -16.04
C ILE A 35 10.22 -14.33 -15.54
N ALA A 36 10.52 -15.54 -16.04
CA ALA A 36 11.68 -16.31 -15.61
C ALA A 36 13.02 -15.63 -15.93
N ARG A 37 13.10 -14.88 -17.04
CA ARG A 37 14.29 -14.11 -17.44
C ARG A 37 14.35 -12.70 -16.85
N ALA A 38 13.37 -12.28 -16.06
CA ALA A 38 13.34 -10.95 -15.47
C ALA A 38 14.54 -10.72 -14.53
N ARG A 39 15.09 -9.50 -14.56
CA ARG A 39 16.24 -9.08 -13.74
C ARG A 39 15.90 -7.87 -12.91
N LEU A 40 16.64 -7.66 -11.82
CA LEU A 40 16.42 -6.52 -10.95
C LEU A 40 16.76 -5.23 -11.71
N GLY A 41 15.94 -4.19 -11.56
CA GLY A 41 16.13 -2.92 -12.30
C GLY A 41 17.54 -2.33 -12.14
N HIS A 42 18.17 -2.47 -10.97
CA HIS A 42 19.53 -1.97 -10.75
C HIS A 42 20.64 -2.79 -11.44
N GLU A 43 20.33 -3.99 -11.93
CA GLU A 43 21.27 -4.83 -12.69
C GLU A 43 21.27 -4.48 -14.19
N VAL A 44 20.17 -3.91 -14.70
CA VAL A 44 19.94 -3.76 -16.14
C VAL A 44 19.66 -2.32 -16.59
N LEU A 45 19.20 -1.44 -15.69
CA LEU A 45 18.90 -0.06 -16.03
C LEU A 45 20.13 0.85 -15.84
N PRO A 46 20.33 1.85 -16.72
CA PRO A 46 21.35 2.88 -16.52
C PRO A 46 21.14 3.68 -15.23
N GLU A 47 22.24 4.15 -14.63
CA GLU A 47 22.23 4.92 -13.38
C GLU A 47 21.31 6.14 -13.39
N TYR A 48 21.24 6.87 -14.51
CA TYR A 48 20.40 8.06 -14.61
C TYR A 48 18.89 7.74 -14.54
N ILE A 49 18.47 6.49 -14.85
CA ILE A 49 17.08 6.04 -14.69
C ILE A 49 16.82 5.65 -13.23
N LEU A 50 17.77 4.97 -12.59
CA LEU A 50 17.67 4.60 -11.17
C LEU A 50 17.60 5.82 -10.26
N ALA A 51 18.36 6.88 -10.58
CA ALA A 51 18.35 8.14 -9.86
C ALA A 51 17.00 8.88 -9.90
N GLN A 52 16.17 8.62 -10.92
CA GLN A 52 14.83 9.22 -11.06
C GLN A 52 13.76 8.53 -10.21
N SER A 53 14.03 7.29 -9.76
CA SER A 53 13.14 6.54 -8.89
C SER A 53 13.87 6.11 -7.61
N PRO A 54 14.31 7.07 -6.77
CA PRO A 54 14.93 6.72 -5.50
C PRO A 54 13.93 5.90 -4.68
N ARG A 55 14.36 4.74 -4.19
CA ARG A 55 13.52 3.90 -3.32
C ARG A 55 13.17 4.74 -2.09
N SER A 56 11.94 5.25 -2.04
CA SER A 56 11.45 5.86 -0.81
C SER A 56 11.55 4.81 0.28
N PRO A 57 12.21 5.09 1.42
CA PRO A 57 12.15 4.17 2.54
C PRO A 57 10.68 3.88 2.82
N GLY A 58 10.36 2.59 3.02
CA GLY A 58 9.00 2.20 3.39
C GLY A 58 8.53 2.99 4.61
N ARG A 59 7.22 3.01 4.87
CA ARG A 59 6.63 3.78 6.00
C ARG A 59 7.52 3.62 7.24
N PRO A 60 8.02 4.73 7.82
CA PRO A 60 8.86 4.66 9.01
C PRO A 60 8.20 3.80 10.09
N ARG A 61 9.00 2.97 10.76
CA ARG A 61 8.50 2.14 11.86
C ARG A 61 7.88 3.07 12.91
N LYS A 62 6.66 2.76 13.35
CA LYS A 62 6.04 3.50 14.46
C LYS A 62 6.92 3.34 15.71
N PRO A 63 7.16 4.40 16.50
CA PRO A 63 7.93 4.32 17.74
C PRO A 63 7.35 3.28 18.73
N SER A 64 6.03 3.13 18.75
CA SER A 64 5.33 2.11 19.53
C SER A 64 4.29 1.40 18.64
N PRO A 65 4.67 0.28 17.98
CA PRO A 65 3.72 -0.51 17.20
C PRO A 65 2.80 -1.31 18.14
N LYS A 66 1.60 -1.65 17.64
CA LYS A 66 0.75 -2.64 18.32
C LYS A 66 1.48 -3.99 18.34
N VAL A 67 1.47 -4.66 19.49
CA VAL A 67 2.05 -6.00 19.63
C VAL A 67 0.95 -7.03 19.40
N GLN A 68 1.18 -7.97 18.48
CA GLN A 68 0.30 -9.13 18.31
C GLN A 68 0.54 -10.09 19.48
N THR A 69 -0.52 -10.39 20.24
CA THR A 69 -0.46 -11.31 21.37
C THR A 69 -1.65 -12.26 21.36
N THR A 70 -1.49 -13.43 21.97
CA THR A 70 -2.58 -14.39 22.15
C THR A 70 -3.30 -14.09 23.46
N LEU A 71 -4.52 -13.54 23.38
CA LEU A 71 -5.39 -13.24 24.52
C LEU A 71 -6.70 -14.01 24.40
N ARG A 72 -7.14 -14.64 25.50
CA ARG A 72 -8.47 -15.25 25.60
C ARG A 72 -9.43 -14.25 26.22
N LEU A 73 -10.56 -14.05 25.58
CA LEU A 73 -11.66 -13.20 26.02
C LEU A 73 -12.94 -14.04 25.98
N ASP A 74 -13.92 -13.65 26.78
CA ASP A 74 -15.24 -14.30 26.76
C ASP A 74 -15.88 -14.18 25.38
N ALA A 75 -16.60 -15.23 24.97
CA ALA A 75 -17.23 -15.30 23.65
C ALA A 75 -18.22 -14.14 23.43
N GLU A 76 -19.03 -13.81 24.45
CA GLU A 76 -20.00 -12.72 24.40
C GLU A 76 -19.36 -11.35 24.11
N VAL A 77 -18.16 -11.11 24.65
CA VAL A 77 -17.40 -9.88 24.39
C VAL A 77 -16.96 -9.83 22.93
N ILE A 78 -16.41 -10.94 22.41
CA ILE A 78 -15.97 -11.03 21.01
C ILE A 78 -17.16 -10.81 20.06
N ASP A 79 -18.29 -11.47 20.33
CA ASP A 79 -19.48 -11.40 19.49
C ASP A 79 -20.08 -9.99 19.49
N PHE A 80 -20.14 -9.33 20.65
CA PHE A 80 -20.57 -7.93 20.76
C PHE A 80 -19.75 -7.00 19.85
N TYR A 81 -18.41 -7.08 19.91
CA TYR A 81 -17.57 -6.21 19.09
C TYR A 81 -17.63 -6.56 17.60
N LYS A 82 -17.66 -7.86 17.26
CA LYS A 82 -17.77 -8.35 15.88
C LYS A 82 -19.09 -7.96 15.20
N ALA A 83 -20.20 -7.93 15.94
CA ALA A 83 -21.50 -7.51 15.43
C ALA A 83 -21.46 -6.08 14.85
N GLY A 84 -20.59 -5.21 15.37
CA GLY A 84 -20.35 -3.88 14.81
C GLY A 84 -19.52 -3.83 13.51
N GLY A 85 -19.20 -4.98 12.91
CA GLY A 85 -18.53 -5.08 11.62
C GLY A 85 -17.03 -4.77 11.63
N PRO A 86 -16.45 -4.43 10.46
CA PRO A 86 -15.01 -4.16 10.31
C PRO A 86 -14.47 -3.16 11.35
N GLY A 87 -13.21 -3.36 11.76
CA GLY A 87 -12.56 -2.52 12.77
C GLY A 87 -12.90 -2.89 14.22
N TRP A 88 -13.64 -3.97 14.47
CA TRP A 88 -13.97 -4.43 15.83
C TRP A 88 -12.76 -4.62 16.74
N GLN A 89 -11.63 -5.11 16.22
CA GLN A 89 -10.36 -5.25 16.96
C GLN A 89 -9.80 -3.90 17.42
N SER A 90 -9.99 -2.85 16.63
CA SER A 90 -9.57 -1.50 17.03
C SER A 90 -10.49 -0.92 18.09
N ARG A 91 -11.81 -1.20 18.01
CA ARG A 91 -12.79 -0.77 19.03
C ARG A 91 -12.55 -1.44 20.38
N ILE A 92 -12.33 -2.75 20.40
CA ILE A 92 -12.03 -3.46 21.66
C ILE A 92 -10.70 -2.99 22.26
N ASN A 93 -9.68 -2.75 21.44
CA ASN A 93 -8.42 -2.16 21.92
C ASN A 93 -8.61 -0.75 22.51
N ALA A 94 -9.45 0.09 21.89
CA ALA A 94 -9.76 1.41 22.42
C ALA A 94 -10.49 1.34 23.77
N ALA A 95 -11.43 0.39 23.93
CA ALA A 95 -12.11 0.15 25.21
C ALA A 95 -11.14 -0.28 26.31
N LEU A 96 -10.21 -1.20 26.00
CA LEU A 96 -9.16 -1.62 26.92
C LEU A 96 -8.24 -0.46 27.31
N ARG A 97 -7.84 0.38 26.34
CA ARG A 97 -7.04 1.58 26.60
C ARG A 97 -7.74 2.53 27.56
N LYS A 98 -9.00 2.84 27.27
CA LYS A 98 -9.82 3.72 28.11
C LYS A 98 -9.96 3.17 29.53
N HIS A 99 -10.23 1.87 29.69
CA HIS A 99 -10.39 1.24 31.00
C HIS A 99 -9.09 1.24 31.81
N ALA A 100 -7.94 1.01 31.16
CA ALA A 100 -6.64 1.03 31.80
C ALA A 100 -6.07 2.46 32.02
N GLY A 101 -6.82 3.51 31.66
CA GLY A 101 -6.40 4.90 31.84
C GLY A 101 -5.37 5.39 30.81
N PHE A 102 -5.21 4.71 29.68
CA PHE A 102 -4.42 5.21 28.57
C PHE A 102 -5.20 6.30 27.83
N THR A 103 -4.68 7.53 27.85
CA THR A 103 -5.10 8.61 26.95
C THR A 103 -4.34 8.48 25.63
N ASP A 104 -5.01 8.79 24.51
CA ASP A 104 -4.38 8.78 23.18
C ASP A 104 -3.36 9.90 22.98
#